data_AF-A0AAV0X1Q6-F1
#
_entry.id   AF-A0AAV0X1Q6-F1
#
_cell.length_a   1.000
_cell.length_b   1.000
_cell.length_c   1.000
_cell.angle_alpha   90.00
_cell.angle_beta   90.00
_cell.angle_gamma   90.00
#
_symmetry.space_group_name_H-M   'P 1'
#
loop_
_entity.id
_entity.type
_entity.pdbx_description
1 polymer ?
#
loop_
_entity_poly.entity_id
_entity_poly.type
_entity_poly.pdbx_seq_one_letter_code
_entity_poly.pdbx_strand_id
1 'polypeptide(L)'
;MAKEHSWLNMKVPESIQEPFIVTWASQQQLAIVQNLFKQGVLTTIHVDSTGSVVRPPQNSTKLTIYYYACVVRIGEIETVCPITDMVSATHDRETVTEWLKCLKDLIIAKDPSIWPPFKNVVTDFSWAFMHGISKAWNGKETIFEYLDMCHRILSGRETLSYSTVVITSCTNHYVKNILNHVKHYYPDDEKQHFI
;
A
#
# COMPACT_ATOMS: atom_id res chain seq x y z
N MET A 1 1.43 -23.31 35.76
CA MET A 1 1.63 -21.86 35.96
C MET A 1 2.02 -21.26 34.63
N ALA A 2 1.15 -20.46 34.01
CA ALA A 2 1.49 -19.75 32.78
C ALA A 2 2.57 -18.70 33.11
N LYS A 3 3.70 -18.72 32.40
CA LYS A 3 4.71 -17.67 32.52
C LYS A 3 4.10 -16.38 32.00
N GLU A 4 3.96 -15.37 32.85
CA GLU A 4 3.66 -14.02 32.39
C GLU A 4 4.78 -13.59 31.43
N HIS A 5 4.40 -13.33 30.19
CA HIS A 5 5.35 -12.86 29.19
C HIS A 5 5.68 -11.39 29.46
N SER A 6 6.95 -11.02 29.32
CA SER A 6 7.47 -9.68 29.60
C SER A 6 6.75 -8.54 28.86
N TRP A 7 6.14 -8.83 27.70
CA TRP A 7 5.36 -7.85 26.95
C TRP A 7 4.01 -7.47 27.60
N LEU A 8 3.47 -8.30 28.51
CA LEU A 8 2.26 -7.96 29.28
C LEU A 8 2.49 -6.78 30.24
N ASN A 9 3.74 -6.55 30.64
CA ASN A 9 4.15 -5.45 31.51
C ASN A 9 4.83 -4.29 30.75
N MET A 10 4.80 -4.32 29.41
CA MET A 10 5.38 -3.25 28.61
C MET A 10 4.49 -2.02 28.70
N LYS A 11 4.98 -0.97 29.38
CA LYS A 11 4.29 0.32 29.41
C LYS A 11 4.19 0.86 27.99
N VAL A 12 2.97 1.10 27.53
CA VAL A 12 2.72 1.85 26.30
C VAL A 12 3.38 3.23 26.47
N PRO A 13 4.16 3.71 25.47
CA PRO A 13 4.79 5.03 25.56
C PRO A 13 3.75 6.11 25.87
N GLU A 14 4.05 7.00 26.81
CA GLU A 14 3.16 8.09 27.20
C GLU A 14 3.00 9.15 26.09
N SER A 15 3.95 9.21 25.14
CA SER A 15 3.86 10.05 23.95
C SER A 15 4.73 9.53 22.80
N ILE A 16 4.39 9.96 21.58
CA ILE A 16 5.21 9.80 20.38
C ILE A 16 5.63 11.19 19.92
N GLN A 17 6.92 11.48 20.05
CA GLN A 17 7.51 12.77 19.68
C GLN A 17 8.24 12.71 18.34
N GLU A 18 8.88 11.58 18.05
CA GLU A 18 9.67 11.37 16.84
C GLU A 18 8.91 10.50 15.83
N PRO A 19 9.13 10.70 14.51
CA PRO A 19 8.71 9.75 13.49
C PRO A 19 9.24 8.35 13.78
N PHE A 20 8.40 7.34 13.57
CA PHE A 20 8.81 5.95 13.67
C PHE A 20 8.21 5.15 12.52
N ILE A 21 8.89 4.05 12.18
CA ILE A 21 8.47 3.09 11.19
C ILE A 21 8.73 1.71 11.78
N VAL A 22 7.69 0.89 11.86
CA VAL A 22 7.79 -0.53 12.23
C VAL A 22 7.24 -1.34 11.08
N THR A 23 8.08 -2.18 10.50
CA THR A 23 7.75 -3.01 9.33
C THR A 23 7.83 -4.48 9.72
N TRP A 24 6.90 -5.30 9.25
CA TRP A 24 7.01 -6.74 9.42
C TRP A 24 6.47 -7.52 8.22
N ALA A 25 7.07 -8.70 8.03
CA ALA A 25 6.65 -9.73 7.10
C ALA A 25 7.11 -11.07 7.68
N SER A 26 6.25 -12.09 7.65
CA SER A 26 6.60 -13.43 8.09
C SER A 26 7.16 -14.26 6.94
N GLN A 27 8.02 -15.23 7.27
CA GLN A 27 8.55 -16.16 6.28
C GLN A 27 7.43 -16.97 5.61
N GLN A 28 6.35 -17.27 6.34
CA GLN A 28 5.17 -17.95 5.82
C GLN A 28 4.45 -17.12 4.75
N GLN A 29 4.27 -15.81 4.99
CA GLN A 29 3.67 -14.89 4.02
C GLN A 29 4.52 -14.78 2.74
N LEU A 30 5.85 -14.70 2.88
CA LEU A 30 6.76 -14.68 1.73
C LEU A 30 6.74 -16.01 0.95
N ALA A 31 6.64 -17.14 1.64
CA ALA A 31 6.53 -18.46 1.01
C ALA A 31 5.23 -18.60 0.20
N ILE A 32 4.13 -18.01 0.68
CA ILE A 32 2.86 -17.95 -0.06
C ILE A 32 3.06 -17.21 -1.40
N VAL A 33 3.71 -16.04 -1.40
CA VAL A 33 4.01 -15.28 -2.63
C VAL A 33 4.80 -16.14 -3.61
N GLN A 34 5.86 -16.81 -3.15
CA GLN A 34 6.70 -17.66 -3.98
C GLN A 34 5.93 -18.84 -4.59
N ASN A 35 5.07 -19.48 -3.79
CA ASN A 35 4.26 -20.61 -4.26
C ASN A 35 3.21 -20.19 -5.29
N LEU A 36 2.50 -19.09 -5.04
CA LEU A 36 1.47 -18.59 -5.96
C LEU A 36 2.09 -18.06 -7.27
N PHE A 37 3.28 -17.47 -7.21
CA PHE A 37 4.03 -17.08 -8.41
C PHE A 37 4.40 -18.30 -9.26
N LYS A 38 4.95 -19.37 -8.65
CA LYS A 38 5.31 -20.61 -9.36
C LYS A 38 4.11 -21.32 -9.99
N GLN A 39 2.93 -21.16 -9.41
CA GLN A 39 1.67 -21.68 -9.94
C GLN A 39 1.08 -20.79 -11.06
N GLY A 40 1.62 -19.60 -11.29
CA GLY A 40 1.14 -18.66 -12.31
C GLY A 40 -0.19 -17.98 -11.97
N VAL A 41 -0.61 -18.01 -10.69
CA VAL A 41 -1.92 -17.49 -10.25
C VAL A 41 -1.84 -16.12 -9.57
N LEU A 42 -0.64 -15.68 -9.18
CA LEU A 42 -0.44 -14.40 -8.51
C LEU A 42 -0.28 -13.27 -9.52
N THR A 43 -1.24 -12.35 -9.58
CA THR A 43 -1.21 -11.23 -10.54
C THR A 43 -1.37 -9.87 -9.88
N THR A 44 -2.14 -9.78 -8.80
CA THR A 44 -2.52 -8.50 -8.19
C THR A 44 -2.22 -8.47 -6.69
N ILE A 45 -1.63 -7.38 -6.24
CA ILE A 45 -1.49 -7.02 -4.82
C ILE A 45 -2.24 -5.72 -4.55
N HIS A 46 -2.87 -5.62 -3.39
CA HIS A 46 -3.54 -4.41 -2.93
C HIS A 46 -2.70 -3.76 -1.84
N VAL A 47 -2.51 -2.45 -1.94
CA VAL A 47 -1.73 -1.65 -0.98
C VAL A 47 -2.61 -0.51 -0.48
N ASP A 48 -2.80 -0.45 0.83
CA ASP A 48 -3.64 0.55 1.47
C ASP A 48 -3.07 0.98 2.83
N SER A 49 -3.52 2.13 3.31
CA SER A 49 -3.27 2.56 4.69
C SER A 49 -4.50 3.15 5.35
N THR A 50 -4.55 3.03 6.66
CA THR A 50 -5.60 3.62 7.49
C THR A 50 -5.03 4.26 8.74
N GLY A 51 -5.44 5.50 9.00
CA GLY A 51 -5.16 6.21 10.25
C GLY A 51 -6.16 5.92 11.38
N SER A 52 -7.20 5.10 11.12
CA SER A 52 -8.31 4.93 12.08
C SER A 52 -8.08 3.81 13.10
N VAL A 53 -7.09 2.94 12.87
CA VAL A 53 -6.88 1.72 13.66
C VAL A 53 -6.01 1.98 14.89
N VAL A 54 -5.03 2.88 14.78
CA VAL A 54 -4.07 3.15 15.85
C VAL A 54 -4.26 4.56 16.38
N ARG A 55 -4.62 4.68 17.66
CA ARG A 55 -4.76 5.98 18.32
C ARG A 55 -3.42 6.43 18.88
N PRO A 56 -2.99 7.67 18.64
CA PRO A 56 -1.81 8.21 19.31
C PRO A 56 -2.08 8.38 20.82
N PRO A 57 -1.05 8.22 21.68
CA PRO A 57 -1.14 8.61 23.08
C PRO A 57 -1.52 10.10 23.22
N GLN A 58 -2.24 10.46 24.29
CA GLN A 58 -2.81 11.81 24.50
C GLN A 58 -1.80 12.96 24.41
N ASN A 59 -0.53 12.71 24.76
CA ASN A 59 0.53 13.72 24.81
C ASN A 59 1.44 13.70 23.55
N SER A 60 1.00 13.09 22.46
CA SER A 60 1.80 12.97 21.23
C SER A 60 1.68 14.22 20.35
N THR A 61 2.79 14.62 19.72
CA THR A 61 2.79 15.67 18.69
C THR A 61 2.26 15.16 17.35
N LYS A 62 2.29 13.83 17.14
CA LYS A 62 1.74 13.18 15.96
C LYS A 62 0.26 12.85 16.16
N LEU A 63 -0.58 13.46 15.31
CA LEU A 63 -2.04 13.35 15.39
C LEU A 63 -2.60 12.05 14.77
N THR A 64 -1.83 11.39 13.91
CA THR A 64 -2.28 10.18 13.21
C THR A 64 -1.17 9.16 13.11
N ILE A 65 -1.48 7.93 13.50
CA ILE A 65 -0.63 6.77 13.28
C ILE A 65 -1.30 5.92 12.20
N TYR A 66 -0.57 5.65 11.15
CA TYR A 66 -1.05 4.90 9.99
C TYR A 66 -0.66 3.44 10.13
N TYR A 67 -1.63 2.56 9.91
CA TYR A 67 -1.40 1.15 9.64
C TYR A 67 -1.49 0.91 8.14
N TYR A 68 -0.45 0.29 7.58
CA TYR A 68 -0.32 -0.02 6.17
C TYR A 68 -0.35 -1.53 6.00
N ALA A 69 -1.00 -1.99 4.92
CA ALA A 69 -1.03 -3.40 4.58
C ALA A 69 -0.86 -3.60 3.07
N CYS A 70 -0.02 -4.56 2.71
CA CYS A 70 0.02 -5.16 1.40
C CYS A 70 -0.70 -6.51 1.47
N VAL A 71 -1.76 -6.71 0.71
CA VAL A 71 -2.56 -7.94 0.75
C VAL A 71 -2.75 -8.55 -0.63
N VAL A 72 -2.86 -9.88 -0.68
CA VAL A 72 -3.16 -10.64 -1.89
C VAL A 72 -4.40 -11.49 -1.68
N ARG A 73 -5.12 -11.76 -2.77
CA ARG A 73 -6.21 -12.75 -2.76
C ARG A 73 -5.65 -14.12 -3.08
N ILE A 74 -6.05 -15.14 -2.31
CA ILE A 74 -5.63 -16.53 -2.51
C ILE A 74 -6.83 -17.40 -2.87
N GLY A 75 -6.77 -18.03 -4.04
CA GLY A 75 -7.80 -18.95 -4.52
C GLY A 75 -9.07 -18.26 -5.02
N GLU A 76 -10.09 -19.07 -5.31
CA GLU A 76 -11.39 -18.59 -5.79
C GLU A 76 -12.25 -18.03 -4.64
N ILE A 77 -12.13 -18.63 -3.45
CA ILE A 77 -12.74 -18.16 -2.21
C ILE A 77 -11.98 -16.90 -1.76
N GLU A 78 -12.68 -15.87 -1.29
CA GLU A 78 -12.17 -14.52 -0.94
C GLU A 78 -11.16 -14.46 0.23
N THR A 79 -10.29 -15.45 0.38
CA THR A 79 -9.25 -15.42 1.42
C THR A 79 -8.24 -14.34 1.09
N VAL A 80 -8.25 -13.26 1.88
CA VAL A 80 -7.27 -12.18 1.83
C VAL A 80 -6.11 -12.54 2.75
N CYS A 81 -4.89 -12.53 2.21
CA CYS A 81 -3.68 -12.80 2.96
C CYS A 81 -2.80 -11.53 3.00
N PRO A 82 -2.46 -11.01 4.20
CA PRO A 82 -1.46 -9.98 4.31
C PRO A 82 -0.09 -10.53 3.94
N ILE A 83 0.69 -9.77 3.19
CA ILE A 83 2.06 -10.12 2.76
C ILE A 83 3.09 -9.37 3.60
N THR A 84 2.86 -8.09 3.84
CA THR A 84 3.65 -7.26 4.74
C THR A 84 2.77 -6.15 5.28
N ASP A 85 3.13 -5.68 6.47
CA ASP A 85 2.48 -4.58 7.12
C ASP A 85 3.53 -3.57 7.57
N MET A 86 3.09 -2.33 7.78
CA MET A 86 3.89 -1.29 8.40
C MET A 86 3.01 -0.44 9.32
N VAL A 87 3.56 0.00 10.44
CA VAL A 87 2.97 1.07 11.25
C VAL A 87 3.91 2.25 11.23
N SER A 88 3.39 3.43 10.94
CA SER A 88 4.21 4.64 10.88
C SER A 88 3.44 5.88 11.34
N ALA A 89 4.18 6.81 11.96
CA ALA A 89 3.71 8.16 12.25
C ALA A 89 3.87 9.14 11.06
N THR A 90 4.36 8.66 9.90
CA THR A 90 4.54 9.41 8.67
C THR A 90 3.79 8.76 7.50
N HIS A 91 3.35 9.60 6.55
CA HIS A 91 2.75 9.18 5.28
C HIS A 91 3.33 10.05 4.16
N ASP A 92 4.56 9.73 3.76
CA ASP A 92 5.30 10.41 2.72
C ASP A 92 5.89 9.42 1.70
N ARG A 93 6.47 9.97 0.64
CA ARG A 93 6.96 9.19 -0.51
C ARG A 93 8.14 8.33 -0.11
N GLU A 94 9.01 8.87 0.73
CA GLU A 94 10.25 8.25 1.18
C GLU A 94 9.93 7.01 2.03
N THR A 95 9.11 7.18 3.06
CA THR A 95 8.64 6.10 3.95
C THR A 95 8.00 4.96 3.15
N VAL A 96 7.09 5.28 2.23
CA VAL A 96 6.41 4.27 1.40
C VAL A 96 7.39 3.61 0.41
N THR A 97 8.30 4.37 -0.20
CA THR A 97 9.30 3.81 -1.12
C THR A 97 10.22 2.82 -0.41
N GLU A 98 10.74 3.18 0.76
CA GLU A 98 11.65 2.33 1.53
C GLU A 98 10.96 1.04 1.99
N TRP A 99 9.72 1.14 2.46
CA TRP A 99 8.92 -0.03 2.83
C TRP A 99 8.72 -0.99 1.65
N LEU A 100 8.33 -0.48 0.49
CA LEU A 100 8.09 -1.30 -0.70
C LEU A 100 9.39 -1.86 -1.31
N LYS A 101 10.52 -1.15 -1.18
CA LYS A 101 11.86 -1.67 -1.51
C LYS A 101 12.23 -2.82 -0.58
N CYS A 102 12.03 -2.67 0.73
CA CYS A 102 12.28 -3.73 1.70
C CYS A 102 11.48 -5.00 1.36
N LEU A 103 10.18 -4.85 1.00
CA LEU A 103 9.38 -5.99 0.56
C LEU A 103 9.97 -6.66 -0.70
N LYS A 104 10.35 -5.88 -1.71
CA LYS A 104 10.98 -6.39 -2.91
C LYS A 104 12.25 -7.17 -2.58
N ASP A 105 13.12 -6.60 -1.75
CA ASP A 105 14.38 -7.20 -1.33
C ASP A 105 14.14 -8.53 -0.59
N LEU A 106 13.17 -8.57 0.33
CA LEU A 106 12.77 -9.79 1.03
C LEU A 106 12.24 -10.88 0.10
N ILE A 107 11.47 -10.50 -0.93
CA ILE A 107 10.95 -11.42 -1.94
C ILE A 107 12.12 -12.01 -2.75
N ILE A 108 12.99 -11.17 -3.31
CA ILE A 108 14.06 -11.60 -4.21
C ILE A 108 15.28 -12.21 -3.51
N ALA A 109 15.39 -12.06 -2.18
CA ALA A 109 16.55 -12.52 -1.41
C ALA A 109 16.94 -13.98 -1.65
N LYS A 110 15.95 -14.85 -1.93
CA LYS A 110 16.18 -16.28 -2.23
C LYS A 110 16.23 -16.59 -3.71
N ASP A 111 15.55 -15.83 -4.54
CA ASP A 111 15.43 -16.07 -5.98
C ASP A 111 15.06 -14.75 -6.71
N PRO A 112 16.02 -14.08 -7.36
CA PRO A 112 15.75 -12.86 -8.11
C PRO A 112 14.84 -13.03 -9.32
N SER A 113 14.72 -14.25 -9.85
CA SER A 113 13.93 -14.51 -11.07
C SER A 113 12.42 -14.38 -10.84
N ILE A 114 11.98 -14.36 -9.58
CA ILE A 114 10.56 -14.21 -9.25
C ILE A 114 10.05 -12.78 -9.41
N TRP A 115 10.94 -11.80 -9.59
CA TRP A 115 10.52 -10.40 -9.70
C TRP A 115 10.09 -10.01 -11.12
N PRO A 116 8.95 -9.31 -11.29
CA PRO A 116 7.93 -9.01 -10.27
C PRO A 116 6.90 -10.14 -10.14
N PRO A 117 6.57 -10.59 -8.91
CA PRO A 117 5.54 -11.61 -8.72
C PRO A 117 4.11 -11.03 -8.81
N PHE A 118 3.97 -9.71 -8.72
CA PHE A 118 2.72 -8.97 -8.90
C PHE A 118 2.83 -8.15 -10.18
N LYS A 119 1.95 -8.38 -11.15
CA LYS A 119 1.89 -7.60 -12.39
C LYS A 119 1.05 -6.33 -12.23
N ASN A 120 0.15 -6.33 -11.27
CA ASN A 120 -0.75 -5.23 -10.97
C ASN A 120 -0.73 -4.89 -9.48
N VAL A 121 -0.80 -3.60 -9.18
CA VAL A 121 -0.85 -3.07 -7.83
C VAL A 121 -2.05 -2.16 -7.74
N VAL A 122 -3.00 -2.53 -6.89
CA VAL A 122 -4.19 -1.73 -6.64
C VAL A 122 -3.95 -0.89 -5.39
N THR A 123 -4.06 0.42 -5.52
CA THR A 123 -3.91 1.34 -4.39
C THR A 123 -4.93 2.46 -4.49
N ASP A 124 -5.16 3.22 -3.42
CA ASP A 124 -5.99 4.42 -3.49
C ASP A 124 -5.34 5.50 -4.38
N PHE A 125 -6.00 6.64 -4.56
CA PHE A 125 -5.40 7.77 -5.29
C PHE A 125 -4.40 8.55 -4.41
N SER A 126 -3.53 7.84 -3.68
CA SER A 126 -2.47 8.42 -2.85
C SER A 126 -1.21 8.66 -3.68
N TRP A 127 -0.74 9.90 -3.64
CA TRP A 127 0.53 10.27 -4.25
C TRP A 127 1.72 9.52 -3.63
N ALA A 128 1.68 9.25 -2.33
CA ALA A 128 2.75 8.54 -1.64
C ALA A 128 2.86 7.10 -2.16
N PHE A 129 1.73 6.39 -2.32
CA PHE A 129 1.72 5.04 -2.90
C PHE A 129 2.09 5.02 -4.36
N MET A 130 1.46 5.85 -5.21
CA MET A 130 1.77 5.86 -6.65
C MET A 130 3.25 6.15 -6.90
N HIS A 131 3.82 7.14 -6.21
CA HIS A 131 5.24 7.44 -6.31
C HIS A 131 6.12 6.31 -5.75
N GLY A 132 5.79 5.80 -4.56
CA GLY A 132 6.55 4.75 -3.89
C GLY A 132 6.61 3.45 -4.70
N ILE A 133 5.49 3.01 -5.26
CA ILE A 133 5.41 1.83 -6.12
C ILE A 133 6.21 2.06 -7.42
N SER A 134 5.99 3.21 -8.06
CA SER A 134 6.73 3.59 -9.28
C SER A 134 8.25 3.53 -9.07
N LYS A 135 8.73 4.09 -7.96
CA LYS A 135 10.15 4.12 -7.62
C LYS A 135 10.70 2.77 -7.17
N ALA A 136 10.03 2.12 -6.23
CA ALA A 136 10.50 0.86 -5.66
C ALA A 136 10.47 -0.29 -6.69
N TRP A 137 9.41 -0.37 -7.48
CA TRP A 137 9.09 -1.57 -8.27
C TRP A 137 9.33 -1.41 -9.77
N ASN A 138 9.20 -0.18 -10.31
CA ASN A 138 9.48 0.12 -11.72
C ASN A 138 10.79 0.89 -11.96
N GLY A 139 11.50 1.28 -10.89
CA GLY A 139 12.79 1.97 -11.00
C GLY A 139 12.69 3.37 -11.61
N LYS A 140 11.55 4.05 -11.46
CA LYS A 140 11.35 5.43 -11.93
C LYS A 140 11.66 6.41 -10.80
N GLU A 141 12.45 7.44 -11.09
CA GLU A 141 12.82 8.40 -10.05
C GLU A 141 11.65 9.31 -9.69
N THR A 142 10.78 9.57 -10.66
CA THR A 142 9.55 10.35 -10.49
C THR A 142 8.34 9.60 -11.01
N ILE A 143 7.16 9.99 -10.53
CA ILE A 143 5.88 9.51 -11.10
C ILE A 143 5.65 10.02 -12.53
N PHE A 144 6.24 11.15 -12.93
CA PHE A 144 6.11 11.66 -14.30
C PHE A 144 6.79 10.74 -15.32
N GLU A 145 7.93 10.16 -14.96
CA GLU A 145 8.59 9.14 -15.79
C GLU A 145 7.72 7.88 -15.97
N TYR A 146 6.96 7.51 -14.94
CA TYR A 146 6.01 6.41 -15.02
C TYR A 146 4.83 6.76 -15.91
N LEU A 147 4.25 7.95 -15.75
CA LEU A 147 3.14 8.42 -16.58
C LEU A 147 3.55 8.59 -18.04
N ASP A 148 4.76 9.07 -18.33
CA ASP A 148 5.30 9.14 -19.68
C ASP A 148 5.47 7.74 -20.29
N MET A 149 6.02 6.79 -19.53
CA MET A 149 6.07 5.37 -19.95
C MET A 149 4.67 4.84 -20.27
N CYS A 150 3.68 5.06 -19.41
CA CYS A 150 2.29 4.68 -19.68
C CYS A 150 1.76 5.31 -20.97
N HIS A 151 1.99 6.61 -21.18
CA HIS A 151 1.57 7.32 -22.38
C HIS A 151 2.23 6.77 -23.65
N ARG A 152 3.53 6.48 -23.61
CA ARG A 152 4.26 5.88 -24.76
C ARG A 152 3.73 4.49 -25.09
N ILE A 153 3.40 3.68 -24.08
CA ILE A 153 2.78 2.36 -24.28
C ILE A 153 1.38 2.50 -24.90
N LEU A 154 0.52 3.35 -24.32
CA LEU A 154 -0.85 3.55 -24.80
C LEU A 154 -0.91 4.16 -26.21
N SER A 155 0.09 4.96 -26.57
CA SER A 155 0.23 5.55 -27.91
C SER A 155 0.84 4.59 -28.93
N GLY A 156 1.11 3.33 -28.56
CA GLY A 156 1.74 2.33 -29.44
C GLY A 156 3.21 2.61 -29.77
N ARG A 157 3.87 3.51 -29.04
CA ARG A 157 5.29 3.85 -29.24
C ARG A 157 6.24 2.88 -28.52
N GLU A 158 5.74 2.19 -27.50
CA GLU A 158 6.46 1.16 -26.75
C GLU A 158 5.54 -0.01 -26.41
N THR A 159 6.13 -1.18 -26.15
CA THR A 159 5.41 -2.34 -25.62
C THR A 159 5.62 -2.45 -24.11
N LEU A 160 4.60 -2.90 -23.37
CA LEU A 160 4.71 -3.16 -21.94
C LEU A 160 5.75 -4.26 -21.67
N SER A 161 6.77 -3.96 -20.88
CA SER A 161 7.77 -4.96 -20.46
C SER A 161 7.15 -5.95 -19.47
N TYR A 162 7.58 -7.21 -19.55
CA TYR A 162 7.20 -8.23 -18.56
C TYR A 162 7.63 -7.87 -17.13
N SER A 163 8.70 -7.08 -16.99
CA SER A 163 9.19 -6.60 -15.68
C SER A 163 8.44 -5.38 -15.15
N THR A 164 7.55 -4.77 -15.94
CA THR A 164 6.77 -3.61 -15.52
C THR A 164 5.62 -4.04 -14.62
N VAL A 165 5.49 -3.33 -13.51
CA VAL A 165 4.37 -3.42 -12.58
C VAL A 165 3.38 -2.30 -12.88
N VAL A 166 2.12 -2.66 -13.16
CA VAL A 166 1.03 -1.72 -13.44
C VAL A 166 0.46 -1.19 -12.13
N ILE A 167 0.28 0.12 -12.03
CA ILE A 167 -0.34 0.79 -10.89
C ILE A 167 -1.78 1.12 -11.28
N THR A 168 -2.74 0.52 -10.59
CA THR A 168 -4.17 0.70 -10.81
C THR A 168 -4.77 1.42 -9.61
N SER A 169 -5.54 2.49 -9.86
CA SER A 169 -6.31 3.13 -8.81
C SER A 169 -7.51 2.26 -8.42
N CYS A 170 -7.72 2.10 -7.11
CA CYS A 170 -8.86 1.40 -6.55
C CYS A 170 -10.15 2.13 -6.93
N THR A 171 -11.03 1.45 -7.66
CA THR A 171 -12.28 2.02 -8.17
C THR A 171 -13.15 2.60 -7.05
N ASN A 172 -13.22 1.95 -5.90
CA ASN A 172 -14.01 2.44 -4.76
C ASN A 172 -13.50 3.80 -4.25
N HIS A 173 -12.18 3.95 -4.13
CA HIS A 173 -11.57 5.22 -3.70
C HIS A 173 -11.69 6.28 -4.79
N TYR A 174 -11.51 5.90 -6.05
CA TYR A 174 -11.67 6.81 -7.18
C TYR A 174 -13.09 7.38 -7.28
N VAL A 175 -14.12 6.52 -7.19
CA VAL A 175 -15.53 6.94 -7.21
C VAL A 175 -15.84 7.85 -6.01
N LYS A 176 -15.37 7.51 -4.80
CA LYS A 176 -15.51 8.38 -3.63
C LYS A 176 -14.88 9.77 -3.86
N ASN A 177 -13.70 9.83 -4.47
CA ASN A 177 -13.04 11.10 -4.80
C ASN A 177 -13.86 11.92 -5.80
N ILE A 178 -14.41 11.29 -6.84
CA ILE A 178 -15.33 11.96 -7.78
C ILE A 178 -16.55 12.50 -7.05
N LEU A 179 -17.22 11.68 -6.23
CA LEU A 179 -18.41 12.10 -5.49
C LEU A 179 -18.12 13.27 -4.55
N ASN A 180 -16.99 13.25 -3.84
CA ASN A 180 -16.56 14.35 -2.98
C ASN A 180 -16.28 15.62 -3.79
N HIS A 181 -15.65 15.49 -4.96
CA HIS A 181 -15.40 16.62 -5.85
C HIS A 181 -16.72 17.23 -6.35
N VAL A 182 -17.66 16.39 -6.83
CA VAL A 182 -18.98 16.86 -7.26
C VAL A 182 -19.69 17.59 -6.13
N LYS A 183 -19.74 17.03 -4.92
CA LYS A 183 -20.37 17.69 -3.75
C LYS A 183 -19.72 19.02 -3.36
N HIS A 184 -18.42 19.19 -3.61
CA HIS A 184 -17.72 20.43 -3.30
C HIS A 184 -18.11 21.57 -4.25
N TYR A 185 -18.30 21.27 -5.54
CA TYR A 185 -18.63 22.27 -6.57
C TYR A 185 -20.15 22.41 -6.81
N TYR A 186 -20.91 21.37 -6.52
CA TYR A 186 -22.36 21.33 -6.56
C TYR A 186 -22.84 20.86 -5.18
N PRO A 187 -22.68 21.70 -4.14
CA PRO A 187 -23.31 21.43 -2.87
C PRO A 187 -24.81 21.27 -3.12
N ASP A 188 -25.46 20.38 -2.37
CA ASP A 188 -26.91 20.25 -2.43
C ASP A 188 -27.51 21.60 -2.01
N ASP A 189 -27.81 22.46 -2.98
CA ASP A 189 -28.58 23.66 -2.77
C ASP A 189 -29.89 23.22 -2.11
N GLU A 190 -30.20 23.92 -1.04
CA GLU A 190 -31.26 23.69 -0.08
C GLU A 190 -32.43 22.88 -0.65
N LYS A 191 -32.86 21.86 0.10
CA LYS A 191 -34.22 21.34 0.03
C LYS A 191 -35.16 22.54 -0.12
N GLN A 192 -35.60 22.84 -1.35
CA GLN A 192 -36.75 23.69 -1.57
C GLN A 192 -37.88 22.93 -0.89
N HIS A 193 -38.19 23.37 0.32
CA HIS A 193 -39.43 23.05 0.99
C HIS A 193 -40.53 23.56 0.06
N PHE A 194 -41.02 22.68 -0.80
CA PHE A 194 -42.30 22.84 -1.44
C PHE A 194 -43.34 22.87 -0.31
N ILE A 195 -43.70 24.08 0.10
CA ILE A 195 -44.93 24.38 0.85
C ILE A 195 -46.06 24.44 -0.16
#